data_AF-A0A8D8CJK9-F1
#
_entry.id   AF-A0A8D8CJK9-F1
#
_cell.length_a   1.000
_cell.length_b   1.000
_cell.length_c   1.000
_cell.angle_alpha   90.00
_cell.angle_beta   90.00
_cell.angle_gamma   90.00
#
_symmetry.space_group_name_H-M   'P 1'
#
loop_
_entity.id
_entity.type
_entity.pdbx_description
1 polymer ?
#
loop_
_entity_poly.entity_id
_entity_poly.type
_entity_poly.pdbx_seq_one_letter_code
_entity_poly.pdbx_strand_id
1 'polypeptide(L)'
;MVRQTKEIIRLNRKCESSQVFVKNSLTYCIDSCKPVTLCGEVQVPEDHLDVCRVCNSTGQDCREDPSTSAGIGISNADFVFYVSARQSERCHKGLTVAYAAHCQQEAALDRPIAGHANLCPESISTKPQELQTLLSTVKHEILHALGFSVSLYAFFSGRRRKPADASKARHRQTLSE
;
A
#
# COMPACT_ATOMS: atom_id res chain seq x y z
N MET A 1 14.76 -7.01 -16.34
CA MET A 1 14.06 -5.75 -16.71
C MET A 1 12.68 -5.79 -16.05
N VAL A 2 12.26 -4.73 -15.35
CA VAL A 2 10.90 -4.66 -14.78
C VAL A 2 9.92 -4.48 -15.94
N ARG A 3 8.82 -5.25 -15.94
CA ARG A 3 7.81 -5.19 -17.01
C ARG A 3 6.96 -3.94 -16.81
N GLN A 4 6.89 -3.10 -17.84
CA GLN A 4 6.10 -1.87 -17.79
C GLN A 4 4.60 -2.19 -17.63
N THR A 5 3.95 -1.43 -16.77
CA THR A 5 2.50 -1.39 -16.59
C THR A 5 1.92 -0.49 -17.67
N LYS A 6 1.08 -1.06 -18.54
CA LYS A 6 0.32 -0.25 -19.51
C LYS A 6 -0.96 0.36 -18.90
N GLU A 7 -1.33 -0.09 -17.71
CA GLU A 7 -2.56 0.32 -17.01
C GLU A 7 -2.34 1.59 -16.18
N ILE A 8 -3.41 2.39 -16.07
CA ILE A 8 -3.45 3.57 -15.20
C ILE A 8 -3.53 3.09 -13.75
N ILE A 9 -2.62 3.58 -12.89
CA ILE A 9 -2.65 3.25 -11.46
C ILE A 9 -3.79 4.02 -10.79
N ARG A 10 -4.72 3.29 -10.16
CA ARG A 10 -5.72 3.81 -9.22
C ARG A 10 -5.66 3.02 -7.92
N LEU A 11 -5.77 3.72 -6.80
CA LEU A 11 -5.70 3.12 -5.47
C LEU A 11 -7.11 2.86 -4.94
N ASN A 12 -7.32 1.67 -4.40
CA ASN A 12 -8.55 1.31 -3.74
C ASN A 12 -8.76 2.23 -2.53
N ARG A 13 -9.99 2.69 -2.34
CA ARG A 13 -10.37 3.42 -1.13
C ARG A 13 -10.27 2.49 0.08
N LYS A 14 -9.83 3.04 1.22
CA LYS A 14 -9.75 2.27 2.47
C LYS A 14 -11.16 1.93 2.95
N CYS A 15 -11.38 0.70 3.38
CA CYS A 15 -12.64 0.27 3.97
C CYS A 15 -12.77 0.73 5.42
N GLU A 16 -14.01 0.94 5.89
CA GLU A 16 -14.24 1.24 7.31
C GLU A 16 -13.83 0.05 8.18
N SER A 17 -14.24 -1.15 7.77
CA SER A 17 -13.81 -2.43 8.36
C SER A 17 -12.46 -2.89 7.81
N SER A 18 -11.66 -3.54 8.64
CA SER A 18 -10.45 -4.25 8.20
C SER A 18 -10.76 -5.51 7.39
N GLN A 19 -11.99 -6.02 7.47
CA GLN A 19 -12.45 -7.16 6.69
C GLN A 19 -12.97 -6.69 5.34
N VAL A 20 -12.64 -7.45 4.29
CA VAL A 20 -13.00 -7.15 2.90
C VAL A 20 -13.41 -8.42 2.17
N PHE A 21 -14.25 -8.27 1.15
CA PHE A 21 -14.54 -9.34 0.21
C PHE A 21 -13.67 -9.21 -1.03
N VAL A 22 -13.17 -10.34 -1.55
CA VAL A 22 -12.43 -10.38 -2.81
C VAL A 22 -13.25 -11.16 -3.82
N LYS A 23 -13.67 -10.49 -4.91
CA LYS A 23 -14.43 -11.09 -6.02
C LYS A 23 -13.85 -10.66 -7.35
N ASN A 24 -13.61 -11.61 -8.25
CA ASN A 24 -13.00 -11.36 -9.57
C ASN A 24 -11.73 -10.50 -9.48
N SER A 25 -10.87 -10.77 -8.48
CA SER A 25 -9.64 -10.03 -8.21
C SER A 25 -9.82 -8.55 -7.81
N LEU A 26 -11.06 -8.12 -7.56
CA LEU A 26 -11.40 -6.81 -7.00
C LEU A 26 -11.73 -6.92 -5.51
N THR A 27 -11.34 -5.90 -4.76
CA THR A 27 -11.63 -5.77 -3.33
C THR A 27 -12.89 -4.94 -3.13
N TYR A 28 -13.79 -5.43 -2.28
CA TYR A 28 -15.02 -4.76 -1.89
C TYR A 28 -15.04 -4.57 -0.37
N CYS A 29 -15.36 -3.37 0.06
CA CYS A 29 -15.58 -3.04 1.46
C CYS A 29 -16.92 -3.60 1.95
N ILE A 30 -17.01 -3.83 3.25
CA ILE A 30 -18.27 -4.16 3.90
C ILE A 30 -19.02 -2.86 4.18
N ASP A 31 -20.20 -2.73 3.58
CA ASP A 31 -21.16 -1.63 3.69
C ASP A 31 -20.67 -0.25 3.20
N SER A 32 -19.46 0.20 3.55
CA SER A 32 -18.93 1.52 3.17
C SER A 32 -17.40 1.60 3.08
N CYS A 33 -16.92 2.55 2.26
CA CYS A 33 -15.53 3.01 2.28
C CYS A 33 -15.37 4.18 3.26
N LYS A 34 -14.15 4.40 3.75
CA LYS A 34 -13.78 5.60 4.49
C LYS A 34 -13.84 6.83 3.58
N PRO A 35 -14.23 8.00 4.12
CA PRO A 35 -14.21 9.26 3.36
C PRO A 35 -12.79 9.69 3.00
N VAL A 36 -11.79 9.26 3.76
CA VAL A 36 -10.38 9.58 3.55
C VAL A 36 -9.57 8.30 3.46
N THR A 37 -8.80 8.18 2.38
CA THR A 37 -7.84 7.08 2.20
C THR A 37 -6.43 7.56 2.50
N LEU A 38 -5.75 6.83 3.39
CA LEU A 38 -4.37 7.09 3.75
C LEU A 38 -3.46 6.00 3.18
N CYS A 39 -2.31 6.41 2.65
CA CYS A 39 -1.18 5.54 2.34
C CYS A 39 -0.03 5.93 3.27
N GLY A 40 0.10 5.21 4.39
CA GLY A 40 0.91 5.65 5.52
C GLY A 40 0.34 6.91 6.18
N GLU A 41 1.19 7.93 6.32
CA GLU A 41 0.79 9.23 6.91
C GLU A 41 0.27 10.23 5.88
N VAL A 42 0.19 9.84 4.61
CA VAL A 42 -0.21 10.71 3.50
C VAL A 42 -1.64 10.42 3.09
N GLN A 43 -2.46 11.47 3.02
CA GLN A 43 -3.76 11.39 2.39
C GLN A 43 -3.59 11.26 0.87
N VAL A 44 -4.17 10.20 0.32
CA VAL A 44 -4.15 9.96 -1.12
C VAL A 44 -5.11 10.95 -1.80
N PRO A 45 -4.67 11.70 -2.81
CA PRO A 45 -5.54 12.60 -3.58
C PRO A 45 -6.71 11.84 -4.21
N GLU A 46 -7.89 12.45 -4.24
CA GLU A 46 -9.09 11.85 -4.87
C GLU A 46 -8.85 11.46 -6.33
N ASP A 47 -8.06 12.25 -7.06
CA ASP A 47 -7.67 11.96 -8.44
C ASP A 47 -6.88 10.65 -8.60
N HIS A 48 -6.24 10.15 -7.55
CA HIS A 48 -5.49 8.89 -7.57
C HIS A 48 -6.32 7.70 -7.12
N LEU A 49 -7.53 7.92 -6.59
CA LEU A 49 -8.38 6.88 -6.03
C LEU A 49 -9.27 6.25 -7.10
N ASP A 50 -9.54 4.97 -6.92
CA ASP A 50 -10.57 4.26 -7.68
C ASP A 50 -11.97 4.51 -7.07
N VAL A 51 -13.00 4.07 -7.79
CA VAL A 51 -14.37 4.05 -7.29
C VAL A 51 -14.49 3.20 -6.02
N CYS A 52 -15.31 3.63 -5.07
CA CYS A 52 -15.60 2.81 -3.90
C CYS A 52 -16.43 1.60 -4.32
N ARG A 53 -15.99 0.41 -3.91
CA ARG A 53 -16.70 -0.85 -4.16
C ARG A 53 -17.15 -1.44 -2.84
N VAL A 54 -18.44 -1.72 -2.72
CA VAL A 54 -19.06 -2.20 -1.49
C VAL A 54 -19.88 -3.45 -1.75
N CYS A 55 -19.91 -4.35 -0.77
CA CYS A 55 -20.91 -5.40 -0.65
C CYS A 55 -21.63 -5.20 0.68
N ASN A 56 -22.82 -5.80 0.84
CA ASN A 56 -23.45 -5.85 2.14
C ASN A 56 -22.66 -6.76 3.11
N SER A 57 -23.03 -6.74 4.39
CA SER A 57 -22.42 -7.55 5.46
C SER A 57 -22.35 -9.07 5.20
N THR A 58 -23.19 -9.62 4.32
CA THR A 58 -23.16 -11.05 3.94
C THR A 58 -22.30 -11.33 2.70
N GLY A 59 -21.68 -10.30 2.13
CA GLY A 59 -20.90 -10.41 0.91
C GLY A 59 -21.75 -10.57 -0.35
N GLN A 60 -23.03 -10.23 -0.29
CA GLN A 60 -23.96 -10.16 -1.41
C GLN A 60 -24.12 -8.71 -1.90
N ASP A 61 -24.84 -8.51 -3.00
CA ASP A 61 -25.17 -7.17 -3.53
C ASP A 61 -23.94 -6.25 -3.70
N CYS A 62 -22.91 -6.80 -4.35
CA CYS A 62 -21.66 -6.11 -4.57
C CYS A 62 -21.78 -5.12 -5.73
N ARG A 63 -21.51 -3.85 -5.47
CA ARG A 63 -21.68 -2.75 -6.41
C ARG A 63 -20.66 -1.65 -6.18
N GLU A 64 -20.59 -0.74 -7.13
CA GLU A 64 -19.91 0.53 -6.97
C GLU A 64 -20.81 1.50 -6.20
N ASP A 65 -20.23 2.25 -5.26
CA ASP A 65 -20.96 3.27 -4.52
C ASP A 65 -21.26 4.44 -5.48
N PRO A 66 -22.55 4.74 -5.76
CA PRO A 66 -22.93 5.76 -6.72
C PRO A 66 -22.53 7.18 -6.30
N SER A 67 -22.17 7.39 -5.03
CA SER A 67 -21.68 8.68 -4.54
C SER A 67 -20.20 8.93 -4.86
N THR A 68 -19.50 7.93 -5.38
CA THR A 68 -18.07 8.01 -5.70
C THR A 68 -17.82 7.82 -7.18
N SER A 69 -16.78 8.47 -7.69
CA SER A 69 -16.26 8.24 -9.03
C SER A 69 -14.77 7.93 -8.95
N ALA A 70 -14.28 7.16 -9.94
CA ALA A 70 -12.85 6.92 -10.08
C ALA A 70 -12.17 8.21 -10.55
N GLY A 71 -11.07 8.57 -9.91
CA GLY A 71 -10.22 9.68 -10.33
C GLY A 71 -9.54 9.41 -11.67
N ILE A 72 -8.87 10.42 -12.20
CA ILE A 72 -8.10 10.32 -13.45
C ILE A 72 -7.03 9.22 -13.39
N GLY A 73 -6.53 8.92 -12.19
CA GLY A 73 -5.45 7.98 -11.92
C GLY A 73 -4.10 8.51 -12.40
N ILE A 74 -3.07 7.68 -12.24
CA ILE A 74 -1.69 8.03 -12.62
C ILE A 74 -1.29 7.20 -13.82
N SER A 75 -1.15 7.86 -14.97
CA SER A 75 -0.66 7.25 -16.21
C SER A 75 0.87 7.20 -16.26
N ASN A 76 1.43 6.28 -17.05
CA ASN A 76 2.87 6.16 -17.30
C ASN A 76 3.73 5.97 -16.03
N ALA A 77 3.16 5.31 -15.01
CA ALA A 77 3.86 4.97 -13.79
C ALA A 77 3.75 3.47 -13.51
N ASP A 78 4.82 2.89 -12.99
CA ASP A 78 4.86 1.50 -12.51
C ASP A 78 4.68 1.40 -10.99
N PHE A 79 4.94 2.52 -10.29
CA PHE A 79 4.87 2.61 -8.85
C PHE A 79 4.64 4.07 -8.42
N VAL A 80 3.81 4.28 -7.40
CA VAL A 80 3.51 5.60 -6.84
C VAL A 80 4.02 5.64 -5.41
N PHE A 81 4.88 6.61 -5.10
CA PHE A 81 5.52 6.69 -3.80
C PHE A 81 5.10 7.94 -3.03
N TYR A 82 4.38 7.75 -1.93
CA TYR A 82 3.90 8.83 -1.07
C TYR A 82 4.89 9.08 0.06
N VAL A 83 5.44 10.29 0.12
CA VAL A 83 6.47 10.63 1.11
C VAL A 83 5.95 11.69 2.07
N SER A 84 6.17 11.48 3.36
CA SER A 84 5.86 12.44 4.42
C SER A 84 7.00 12.58 5.42
N ALA A 85 6.96 13.67 6.18
CA ALA A 85 7.78 13.87 7.36
C ALA A 85 6.87 14.26 8.54
N ARG A 86 6.25 13.26 9.18
CA ARG A 86 5.30 13.44 10.28
C ARG A 86 5.77 12.68 11.51
N GLN A 87 5.71 13.34 12.67
CA GLN A 87 5.95 12.70 13.94
C GLN A 87 4.69 11.89 14.33
N SER A 88 4.71 10.58 14.07
CA SER A 88 3.60 9.67 14.37
C SER A 88 3.92 8.78 15.58
N GLU A 89 2.96 8.00 16.05
CA GLU A 89 3.18 7.02 17.12
C GLU A 89 4.31 6.02 16.78
N ARG A 90 4.45 5.65 15.51
CA ARG A 90 5.52 4.75 15.04
C ARG A 90 6.90 5.35 15.24
N CYS A 91 7.03 6.68 15.18
CA CYS A 91 8.29 7.37 15.45
C CYS A 91 8.74 7.23 16.92
N HIS A 92 7.81 7.06 17.86
CA HIS A 92 8.13 6.86 19.28
C HIS A 92 8.50 5.41 19.62
N LYS A 93 8.34 4.48 18.68
CA LYS A 93 8.75 3.08 18.87
C LYS A 93 10.25 2.96 18.62
N GLY A 94 11.04 2.95 19.70
CA GLY A 94 12.49 2.78 19.65
C GLY A 94 13.21 4.00 19.04
N LEU A 95 14.24 3.73 18.23
CA LEU A 95 15.03 4.75 17.53
C LEU A 95 14.64 4.82 16.04
N THR A 96 13.34 4.83 15.76
CA THR A 96 12.82 4.81 14.38
C THR A 96 13.05 6.16 13.71
N VAL A 97 13.97 6.21 12.75
CA VAL A 97 14.27 7.42 11.96
C VAL A 97 13.33 7.56 10.77
N ALA A 98 12.90 6.44 10.21
CA ALA A 98 11.98 6.36 9.09
C ALA A 98 11.30 4.99 9.07
N TYR A 99 10.14 4.91 8.43
CA TYR A 99 9.49 3.64 8.12
C TYR A 99 8.78 3.72 6.78
N ALA A 100 8.74 2.60 6.07
CA ALA A 100 8.08 2.50 4.78
C ALA A 100 7.40 1.15 4.57
N ALA A 101 6.33 1.18 3.79
CA ALA A 101 5.58 -0.02 3.42
C ALA A 101 4.87 0.19 2.07
N HIS A 102 4.43 -0.91 1.47
CA HIS A 102 3.52 -0.86 0.34
C HIS A 102 2.09 -0.59 0.83
N CYS A 103 1.31 0.12 0.04
CA CYS A 103 -0.11 0.40 0.30
C CYS A 103 -1.03 -0.46 -0.56
N GLN A 104 -0.60 -0.80 -1.78
CA GLN A 104 -1.38 -1.63 -2.70
C GLN A 104 -0.47 -2.46 -3.60
N GLN A 105 -0.91 -3.70 -3.87
CA GLN A 105 -0.32 -4.59 -4.85
C GLN A 105 -1.27 -4.75 -6.05
N GLU A 106 -0.71 -4.92 -7.25
CA GLU A 106 -1.47 -5.28 -8.44
C GLU A 106 -2.03 -6.70 -8.30
N ALA A 107 -3.31 -6.89 -8.63
CA ALA A 107 -3.97 -8.18 -8.46
C ALA A 107 -3.43 -9.29 -9.39
N ALA A 108 -2.89 -8.92 -10.56
CA ALA A 108 -2.44 -9.88 -11.57
C ALA A 108 -1.02 -10.42 -11.33
N LEU A 109 -0.12 -9.58 -10.82
CA LEU A 109 1.31 -9.89 -10.68
C LEU A 109 1.79 -9.85 -9.23
N ASP A 110 0.90 -9.53 -8.28
CA ASP A 110 1.20 -9.36 -6.85
C ASP A 110 2.39 -8.41 -6.58
N ARG A 111 2.72 -7.50 -7.50
CA ARG A 111 3.77 -6.49 -7.30
C ARG A 111 3.21 -5.26 -6.60
N PRO A 112 3.97 -4.60 -5.70
CA PRO A 112 3.59 -3.28 -5.20
C PRO A 112 3.44 -2.27 -6.34
N ILE A 113 2.32 -1.55 -6.34
CA ILE A 113 2.05 -0.43 -7.28
C ILE A 113 1.98 0.92 -6.57
N ALA A 114 1.84 0.91 -5.25
CA ALA A 114 2.02 2.09 -4.43
C ALA A 114 2.59 1.73 -3.07
N GLY A 115 3.32 2.66 -2.50
CA GLY A 115 3.82 2.58 -1.14
C GLY A 115 4.07 3.95 -0.57
N HIS A 116 4.46 3.97 0.69
CA HIS A 116 4.78 5.20 1.40
C HIS A 116 6.11 5.10 2.14
N ALA A 117 6.70 6.25 2.42
CA ALA A 117 7.69 6.41 3.46
C ALA A 117 7.36 7.61 4.32
N ASN A 118 7.51 7.44 5.63
CA ASN A 118 7.46 8.54 6.57
C ASN A 118 8.82 8.71 7.25
N LEU A 119 9.33 9.93 7.24
CA LEU A 119 10.52 10.33 7.96
C LEU A 119 10.10 10.92 9.32
N CYS A 120 10.73 10.51 10.41
CA CYS A 120 10.41 10.96 11.77
C CYS A 120 11.20 12.23 12.09
N PRO A 121 10.59 13.45 12.05
CA PRO A 121 11.35 14.70 12.04
C PRO A 121 12.25 14.89 13.26
N GLU A 122 11.81 14.43 14.43
CA GLU A 122 12.58 14.56 15.69
C GLU A 122 13.78 13.61 15.78
N SER A 123 13.80 12.55 14.95
CA SER A 123 14.87 11.55 14.90
C SER A 123 15.84 11.76 13.74
N ILE A 124 15.60 12.78 12.91
CA ILE A 124 16.48 13.14 11.80
C ILE A 124 17.56 14.08 12.30
N SER A 125 18.82 13.64 12.19
CA SER A 125 19.97 14.49 12.46
C SER A 125 20.37 15.30 11.23
N THR A 126 20.66 16.58 11.45
CA THR A 126 21.13 17.51 10.41
C THR A 126 22.66 17.57 10.33
N LYS A 127 23.38 16.77 11.13
CA LYS A 127 24.84 16.74 11.13
C LYS A 127 25.36 16.11 9.84
N PRO A 128 26.33 16.73 9.14
CA PRO A 128 26.88 16.20 7.89
C PRO A 128 27.46 14.78 8.01
N GLN A 129 28.01 14.43 9.17
CA GLN A 129 28.58 13.12 9.46
C GLN A 129 27.53 12.01 9.49
N GLU A 130 26.29 12.34 9.84
CA GLU A 130 25.17 11.38 9.99
C GLU A 130 24.32 11.29 8.71
N LEU A 131 24.56 12.18 7.73
CA LEU A 131 23.85 12.21 6.46
C LEU A 131 23.98 10.90 5.68
N GLN A 132 25.16 10.28 5.66
CA GLN A 132 25.37 9.01 4.95
C GLN A 132 24.54 7.87 5.58
N THR A 133 24.49 7.82 6.91
CA THR A 133 23.66 6.87 7.64
C THR A 133 22.19 7.10 7.34
N LEU A 134 21.73 8.35 7.40
CA LEU A 134 20.35 8.71 7.06
C LEU A 134 19.97 8.29 5.63
N LEU A 135 20.81 8.60 4.65
CA LEU A 135 20.59 8.19 3.25
C LEU A 135 20.53 6.67 3.10
N SER A 136 21.38 5.93 3.83
CA SER A 136 21.34 4.47 3.84
C SER A 136 20.03 3.94 4.43
N THR A 137 19.57 4.51 5.55
CA THR A 137 18.29 4.15 6.17
C THR A 137 17.12 4.45 5.24
N VAL A 138 17.06 5.64 4.63
CA VAL A 138 15.97 5.98 3.70
C VAL A 138 15.96 5.04 2.49
N LYS A 139 17.13 4.67 1.94
CA LYS A 139 17.22 3.66 0.87
C LYS A 139 16.68 2.30 1.33
N HIS A 140 17.04 1.86 2.53
CA HIS A 140 16.53 0.62 3.12
C HIS A 140 15.00 0.62 3.22
N GLU A 141 14.42 1.72 3.71
CA GLU A 141 12.97 1.87 3.81
C GLU A 141 12.29 1.89 2.43
N ILE A 142 12.84 2.62 1.45
CA ILE A 142 12.29 2.63 0.07
C ILE A 142 12.25 1.21 -0.51
N LEU A 143 13.25 0.38 -0.25
CA LEU A 143 13.27 -1.01 -0.72
C LEU A 143 12.13 -1.83 -0.12
N HIS A 144 11.76 -1.61 1.16
CA HIS A 144 10.58 -2.26 1.76
C HIS A 144 9.29 -1.91 1.01
N ALA A 145 9.10 -0.64 0.66
CA ALA A 145 7.94 -0.18 -0.11
C ALA A 145 7.89 -0.77 -1.54
N LEU A 146 9.05 -0.99 -2.16
CA LEU A 146 9.19 -1.62 -3.48
C LEU A 146 9.03 -3.15 -3.45
N GLY A 147 8.91 -3.75 -2.26
CA GLY A 147 8.59 -5.15 -2.10
C GLY A 147 9.69 -6.03 -1.52
N PHE A 148 10.83 -5.46 -1.11
CA PHE A 148 11.90 -6.18 -0.42
C PHE A 148 11.59 -6.43 1.05
N SER A 149 10.42 -7.00 1.33
CA SER A 149 9.98 -7.38 2.67
C SER A 149 9.82 -8.89 2.77
N VAL A 150 10.08 -9.45 3.95
CA VAL A 150 9.87 -10.87 4.25
C VAL A 150 8.41 -11.28 3.97
N SER A 151 7.44 -10.39 4.24
CA SER A 151 6.02 -10.66 3.95
C SER A 151 5.72 -10.75 2.45
N LEU A 152 6.57 -10.15 1.63
CA LEU A 152 6.42 -10.11 0.17
C LEU A 152 7.29 -11.11 -0.57
N TYR A 153 8.28 -11.72 0.09
CA TYR A 153 9.15 -12.74 -0.49
C TYR A 153 8.37 -13.89 -1.14
N ALA A 154 7.24 -14.28 -0.54
CA ALA A 154 6.39 -15.33 -1.07
C ALA A 154 5.88 -14.98 -2.48
N PHE A 155 5.64 -13.71 -2.79
CA PHE A 155 5.10 -13.21 -4.07
C PHE A 155 6.14 -13.02 -5.17
N PHE A 156 7.44 -13.26 -4.91
CA PHE A 156 8.44 -13.26 -5.96
C PHE A 156 8.27 -14.45 -6.91
N SER A 157 7.96 -14.14 -8.16
CA SER A 157 7.71 -15.12 -9.22
C SER A 157 9.02 -15.73 -9.72
N GLY A 158 9.48 -16.79 -9.04
CA GLY A 158 10.65 -17.59 -9.42
C GLY A 158 10.56 -19.08 -9.06
N ARG A 159 9.52 -19.52 -8.34
CA ARG A 159 9.23 -20.94 -8.09
C ARG A 159 7.79 -21.21 -8.44
N ARG A 160 7.52 -22.25 -9.23
CA ARG A 160 6.17 -22.72 -9.59
C ARG A 160 5.30 -22.77 -8.32
N ARG A 161 4.40 -21.80 -8.11
CA ARG A 161 3.56 -21.76 -6.91
C ARG A 161 2.36 -22.67 -7.08
N LYS A 162 2.08 -23.48 -6.05
CA LYS A 162 0.75 -24.06 -5.85
C LYS A 162 -0.18 -22.96 -5.30
N PRO A 163 -1.44 -22.88 -5.75
CA PRO A 163 -2.38 -21.80 -5.37
C PRO A 163 -2.54 -21.57 -3.86
N ALA A 164 -2.39 -22.61 -3.04
CA ALA A 164 -2.54 -22.56 -1.59
C ALA A 164 -1.52 -21.66 -0.88
N ASP A 165 -0.31 -21.49 -1.42
CA ASP A 165 0.75 -20.69 -0.78
C ASP A 165 0.55 -19.18 -0.97
N ALA A 166 -0.13 -18.77 -2.05
CA ALA A 166 -0.49 -17.37 -2.27
C ALA A 166 -1.64 -16.93 -1.33
N SER A 167 -2.60 -17.83 -1.08
CA SER A 167 -3.74 -17.56 -0.19
C SER A 167 -3.32 -17.45 1.29
N LYS A 168 -2.36 -18.27 1.74
CA LYS A 168 -1.82 -18.20 3.12
C LYS A 168 -0.98 -16.94 3.37
N ALA A 169 -0.24 -16.45 2.36
CA ALA A 169 0.52 -15.20 2.49
C ALA A 169 -0.40 -13.98 2.60
N ARG A 170 -1.50 -13.95 1.85
CA ARG A 170 -2.54 -12.90 1.89
C ARG A 170 -3.24 -12.80 3.25
N HIS A 171 -3.43 -13.93 3.94
CA HIS A 171 -4.04 -14.00 5.28
C HIS A 171 -3.08 -13.63 6.43
N ARG A 172 -1.76 -13.72 6.21
CA ARG A 172 -0.75 -13.31 7.20
C ARG A 172 -0.51 -11.80 7.20
N GLN A 173 -0.76 -11.14 6.05
CA GLN A 173 -0.70 -9.67 5.93
C GLN A 173 -1.82 -8.97 6.73
N THR A 174 -2.99 -9.58 6.91
CA THR A 174 -4.07 -9.03 7.75
C THR A 174 -3.80 -9.12 9.27
N LEU A 175 -2.77 -9.87 9.69
CA LEU A 175 -2.45 -10.12 11.10
C LEU A 175 -1.09 -9.51 11.51
N SER A 176 -0.48 -8.69 10.67
CA SER A 176 0.80 -8.03 10.94
C SER A 176 0.68 -6.54 10.68
N GLU A 177 -0.18 -5.89 11.45
CA GLU A 177 -0.22 -4.44 11.69
C GLU A 177 -0.07 -4.18 13.20
#